data_AF-A0A8T3BBD5-F1
#
_entry.id   AF-A0A8T3BBD5-F1
#
_cell.length_a   1.000
_cell.length_b   1.000
_cell.length_c   1.000
_cell.angle_alpha   90.00
_cell.angle_beta   90.00
_cell.angle_gamma   90.00
#
_symmetry.space_group_name_H-M   'P 1'
#
loop_
_entity.id
_entity.type
_entity.pdbx_description
1 polymer ?
#
loop_
_entity_poly.entity_id
_entity_poly.type
_entity_poly.pdbx_seq_one_letter_code
_entity_poly.pdbx_strand_id
1 'polypeptide(L)'
;MASAGTRDGSVTDEERRKEITTTCDFFEATPALRAPTHLVARIFSQLDCVDLLNCSLVCKQWYIDTRDLREGWENEYLETFSMYAFLLKR
;
A
#
# COMPACT_ATOMS: atom_id res chain seq x y z
N MET A 1 31.79 -4.24 60.74
CA MET A 1 32.12 -4.26 59.30
C MET A 1 30.81 -4.22 58.53
N ALA A 2 30.50 -3.10 57.89
CA ALA A 2 29.32 -2.95 57.03
C ALA A 2 29.77 -3.12 55.58
N SER A 3 29.27 -4.15 54.89
CA SER A 3 29.46 -4.30 53.45
C SER A 3 28.25 -3.73 52.72
N ALA A 4 28.51 -2.70 51.92
CA ALA A 4 27.65 -2.29 50.83
C ALA A 4 27.66 -3.37 49.74
N GLY A 5 26.48 -3.73 49.26
CA GLY A 5 26.29 -4.66 48.14
C GLY A 5 25.21 -4.13 47.22
N THR A 6 25.64 -3.32 46.25
CA THR A 6 24.91 -2.97 45.02
C THR A 6 24.66 -4.23 44.19
N ARG A 7 23.46 -4.39 43.61
CA ARG A 7 23.12 -5.11 42.36
C ARG A 7 21.60 -5.32 42.32
N ASP A 8 20.88 -4.60 41.49
CA ASP A 8 20.73 -4.72 40.02
C ASP A 8 19.33 -5.26 39.75
N GLY A 9 18.55 -4.47 39.01
CA GLY A 9 17.17 -4.78 38.68
C GLY A 9 17.08 -6.05 37.88
N SER A 10 16.59 -7.11 38.51
CA SER A 10 16.14 -8.33 37.83
C SER A 10 14.77 -8.06 37.22
N VAL A 11 14.75 -7.32 36.10
CA VAL A 11 13.62 -7.37 35.16
C VAL A 11 13.50 -8.82 34.72
N THR A 12 12.40 -9.45 35.10
CA THR A 12 12.19 -10.88 34.86
C THR A 12 12.16 -11.15 33.35
N ASP A 13 12.74 -12.26 32.90
CA ASP A 13 12.74 -12.67 31.47
C ASP A 13 11.31 -12.76 30.89
N GLU A 14 10.30 -12.85 31.75
CA GLU A 14 8.89 -12.80 31.38
C GLU A 14 8.43 -11.41 30.91
N GLU A 15 8.99 -10.34 31.48
CA GLU A 15 8.71 -8.95 31.08
C GLU A 15 9.42 -8.62 29.75
N ARG A 16 10.64 -9.12 29.55
CA ARG A 16 11.35 -9.08 28.25
C ARG A 16 10.61 -9.89 27.18
N ARG A 17 10.04 -11.05 27.53
CA ARG A 17 9.25 -11.87 26.59
C ARG A 17 7.92 -11.21 26.23
N LYS A 18 7.29 -10.48 27.16
CA LYS A 18 6.11 -9.64 26.88
C LYS A 18 6.49 -8.44 26.00
N GLU A 19 7.62 -7.80 26.25
CA GLU A 19 8.15 -6.70 25.42
C GLU A 19 8.42 -7.17 23.97
N ILE A 20 9.07 -8.33 23.80
CA ILE A 20 9.33 -8.93 22.47
C ILE A 20 8.02 -9.32 21.77
N THR A 21 7.01 -9.78 22.50
CA THR A 21 5.72 -10.18 21.91
C THR A 21 4.88 -8.94 21.55
N THR A 22 4.95 -7.86 22.31
CA THR A 22 4.27 -6.59 22.01
C THR A 22 4.92 -5.82 20.86
N THR A 23 6.22 -6.02 20.60
CA THR A 23 6.92 -5.38 19.47
C THR A 23 6.73 -6.08 18.13
N CYS A 24 6.38 -7.37 18.10
CA CYS A 24 6.26 -8.13 16.85
C CYS A 24 4.90 -7.95 16.12
N ASP A 25 3.91 -7.31 16.76
CA ASP A 25 2.69 -6.86 16.09
C ASP A 25 2.91 -5.59 15.25
N PHE A 26 4.10 -4.99 15.33
CA PHE A 26 4.61 -4.05 14.35
C PHE A 26 5.12 -4.80 13.10
N PHE A 27 4.32 -5.76 12.62
CA PHE A 27 4.43 -6.24 11.25
C PHE A 27 4.27 -4.99 10.38
N GLU A 28 5.37 -4.63 9.73
CA GLU A 28 5.56 -3.44 8.89
C GLU A 28 4.68 -3.55 7.64
N ALA A 29 3.36 -3.56 7.83
CA ALA A 29 2.39 -3.49 6.76
C ALA A 29 2.45 -2.07 6.24
N THR A 30 2.98 -1.92 5.03
CA THR A 30 3.13 -0.64 4.33
C THR A 30 1.88 0.22 4.51
N PRO A 31 1.99 1.48 4.98
CA PRO A 31 0.83 2.30 5.34
C PRO A 31 -0.22 2.42 4.24
N ALA A 32 0.21 2.38 2.98
CA ALA A 32 -0.67 2.46 1.82
C ALA A 32 -1.57 1.22 1.62
N LEU A 33 -1.23 0.07 2.21
CA LEU A 33 -2.06 -1.13 2.22
C LEU A 33 -3.12 -1.13 3.34
N ARG A 34 -3.10 -0.14 4.24
CA ARG A 34 -4.06 -0.01 5.36
C ARG A 34 -5.19 0.98 5.06
N ALA A 35 -5.11 1.72 3.95
CA ALA A 35 -6.16 2.64 3.55
C ALA A 35 -7.42 1.86 3.15
N PRO A 36 -8.63 2.31 3.53
CA PRO A 36 -9.88 1.74 3.04
C PRO A 36 -9.91 1.69 1.51
N THR A 37 -10.37 0.56 0.94
CA THR A 37 -10.36 0.30 -0.52
C THR A 37 -10.99 1.44 -1.34
N HIS A 38 -12.05 2.07 -0.83
CA HIS A 38 -12.71 3.19 -1.51
C HIS A 38 -11.85 4.45 -1.61
N LEU A 39 -10.95 4.70 -0.64
CA LEU A 39 -10.01 5.83 -0.70
C LEU A 39 -8.89 5.54 -1.70
N VAL A 40 -8.38 4.30 -1.73
CA VAL A 40 -7.38 3.86 -2.71
C VAL A 40 -7.93 3.97 -4.13
N ALA A 41 -9.15 3.49 -4.36
CA ALA A 41 -9.84 3.61 -5.64
C ALA A 41 -10.00 5.08 -6.07
N ARG A 42 -10.34 5.99 -5.15
CA ARG A 42 -10.46 7.43 -5.43
C ARG A 42 -9.12 8.08 -5.75
N ILE A 43 -8.02 7.62 -5.16
CA ILE A 43 -6.68 8.12 -5.51
C ILE A 43 -6.31 7.63 -6.90
N PHE A 44 -6.47 6.33 -7.17
CA PHE A 44 -6.15 5.74 -8.46
C PHE A 44 -7.00 6.27 -9.61
N SER A 45 -8.26 6.63 -9.39
CA SER A 45 -9.10 7.24 -10.43
C SER A 45 -8.62 8.64 -10.87
N GLN A 46 -7.70 9.26 -10.13
CA GLN A 46 -7.10 10.56 -10.49
C GLN A 46 -5.76 10.42 -11.22
N LEU A 47 -5.20 9.20 -11.30
CA LEU A 47 -3.94 8.93 -11.97
C LEU A 47 -4.17 8.65 -13.46
N ASP A 48 -3.17 8.95 -14.27
CA ASP A 48 -3.18 8.58 -15.68
C ASP A 48 -2.88 7.08 -15.90
N CYS A 49 -3.01 6.63 -17.14
CA CYS A 49 -2.81 5.22 -17.48
C CYS A 49 -1.35 4.74 -17.27
N VAL A 50 -0.36 5.64 -17.36
CA VAL A 50 1.06 5.31 -17.18
C VAL A 50 1.36 5.09 -15.71
N ASP A 51 0.88 5.98 -14.85
CA ASP A 51 1.01 5.88 -13.40
C ASP A 51 0.24 4.69 -12.84
N LEU A 52 -0.96 4.40 -13.38
CA LEU A 52 -1.72 3.20 -13.02
C LEU A 52 -0.97 1.91 -13.39
N LEU A 53 -0.29 1.88 -14.54
CA LEU A 53 0.54 0.74 -14.93
C LEU A 53 1.71 0.56 -13.95
N ASN A 54 2.41 1.64 -13.61
CA ASN A 54 3.50 1.61 -12.64
C ASN A 54 3.02 1.13 -11.25
N CYS A 55 1.86 1.62 -10.79
CA CYS A 55 1.24 1.18 -9.53
C CYS A 55 0.91 -0.32 -9.53
N SER A 56 0.47 -0.87 -10.66
CA SER A 56 0.12 -2.29 -10.77
C SER A 56 1.30 -3.24 -10.52
N LEU A 57 2.53 -2.75 -10.66
CA LEU A 57 3.76 -3.54 -10.48
C LEU A 57 4.29 -3.54 -9.05
N VAL A 58 3.74 -2.70 -8.16
CA VAL A 58 4.22 -2.54 -6.79
C VAL A 58 3.93 -3.76 -5.92
N CYS A 59 2.69 -4.25 -5.96
CA CYS A 59 2.27 -5.44 -5.21
C CYS A 59 0.99 -6.05 -5.78
N LYS A 60 0.67 -7.27 -5.33
CA LYS A 60 -0.54 -8.00 -5.77
C LYS A 60 -1.84 -7.24 -5.49
N GLN A 61 -1.93 -6.54 -4.36
CA GLN A 61 -3.16 -5.80 -4.02
C GLN A 61 -3.37 -4.62 -4.98
N TRP A 62 -2.32 -3.86 -5.26
CA TRP A 62 -2.39 -2.73 -6.18
C TRP A 62 -2.65 -3.16 -7.61
N TYR A 63 -2.12 -4.31 -8.04
CA TYR A 63 -2.49 -4.91 -9.32
C TYR A 63 -4.01 -5.14 -9.45
N ILE A 64 -4.64 -5.66 -8.39
CA ILE A 64 -6.09 -5.89 -8.34
C ILE A 64 -6.84 -4.57 -8.35
N ASP A 65 -6.47 -3.64 -7.47
CA ASP A 65 -7.16 -2.36 -7.28
C ASP A 65 -7.11 -1.45 -8.52
N THR A 66 -6.05 -1.57 -9.34
CA THR A 66 -5.87 -0.78 -10.57
C THR A 66 -6.45 -1.43 -11.83
N ARG A 67 -6.85 -2.71 -11.77
CA ARG A 67 -7.25 -3.49 -12.96
C ARG A 67 -8.44 -2.86 -13.69
N ASP A 68 -9.53 -2.66 -12.97
CA ASP A 68 -10.79 -2.21 -13.57
C ASP A 68 -10.69 -0.76 -14.06
N LEU A 69 -9.80 0.05 -13.45
CA LEU A 69 -9.50 1.41 -13.89
C LEU A 69 -8.74 1.42 -15.22
N ARG A 70 -7.76 0.52 -15.42
CA ARG A 70 -7.02 0.42 -16.69
C ARG A 70 -7.93 0.04 -17.86
N GLU A 71 -8.88 -0.88 -17.65
CA GLU A 71 -9.88 -1.24 -18.67
C GLU A 71 -10.74 -0.02 -19.06
N GLY A 72 -11.11 0.83 -18.09
CA GLY A 72 -11.80 2.10 -18.35
C GLY A 72 -11.00 3.03 -19.25
N TRP A 73 -9.71 3.21 -18.96
CA TRP A 73 -8.80 4.04 -19.77
C TRP A 73 -8.58 3.50 -21.19
N GLU A 74 -8.46 2.18 -21.36
CA GLU A 74 -8.34 1.55 -22.69
C GLU A 74 -9.59 1.84 -23.53
N ASN A 75 -10.78 1.77 -22.94
CA ASN A 75 -12.03 2.09 -23.63
C ASN A 75 -12.12 3.57 -24.01
N GLU A 76 -11.79 4.50 -23.10
CA GLU A 76 -11.76 5.94 -23.43
C GLU A 76 -10.77 6.26 -24.55
N TYR A 77 -9.59 5.64 -24.55
CA TYR A 77 -8.61 5.80 -25.62
C TYR A 77 -9.15 5.31 -26.97
N LEU A 78 -9.79 4.14 -27.00
CA LEU A 78 -10.38 3.59 -28.23
C LEU A 78 -11.56 4.44 -28.73
N GLU A 79 -12.41 4.94 -27.84
CA GLU A 79 -13.52 5.83 -28.18
C GLU A 79 -13.03 7.15 -28.78
N THR A 80 -12.07 7.81 -28.11
CA THR A 80 -11.48 9.05 -28.61
C THR A 80 -10.77 8.82 -29.94
N PHE A 81 -9.97 7.76 -30.07
CA PHE A 81 -9.33 7.37 -31.34
C PHE A 81 -10.36 7.17 -32.46
N SER A 82 -11.46 6.46 -32.19
CA SER A 82 -12.55 6.26 -33.15
C SER A 82 -13.16 7.59 -33.61
N MET A 83 -13.41 8.52 -32.68
CA MET A 83 -13.90 9.86 -33.02
C MET A 83 -12.92 10.62 -33.91
N TYR A 84 -11.62 10.65 -33.56
CA TYR A 84 -10.62 11.36 -34.35
C TYR A 84 -10.37 10.70 -35.72
N ALA A 85 -10.34 9.38 -35.79
CA ALA A 85 -10.21 8.63 -37.04
C ALA A 85 -11.41 8.88 -37.97
N PHE A 86 -12.61 9.09 -37.43
CA PHE A 86 -13.78 9.52 -38.20
C PHE A 86 -13.63 10.95 -38.72
N LEU A 87 -13.10 11.87 -37.91
CA LEU A 87 -12.85 13.26 -38.32
C LEU A 87 -11.79 13.40 -39.42
N LEU A 88 -10.80 12.50 -39.47
CA LEU A 88 -9.75 12.49 -40.50
C LEU A 88 -10.19 11.89 -41.85
N LYS A 89 -11.34 11.22 -41.91
CA LYS A 89 -11.90 10.60 -43.13
C LYS A 89 -12.86 11.51 -43.90
N ARG A 90 -12.92 12.80 -43.57
CA ARG A 90 -13.80 13.79 -44.19
C ARG A 90 -13.02 14.72 -45.11
#